data_AF-A0A2V8FKA1-F1
#
_entry.id   AF-A0A2V8FKA1-F1
#
_cell.length_a   1.000
_cell.length_b   1.000
_cell.length_c   1.000
_cell.angle_alpha   90.00
_cell.angle_beta   90.00
_cell.angle_gamma   90.00
#
_symmetry.space_group_name_H-M   'P 1'
#
loop_
_entity.id
_entity.type
_entity.pdbx_description
1 polymer ?
#
loop_
_entity_poly.entity_id
_entity_poly.type
_entity_poly.pdbx_seq_one_letter_code
_entity_poly.pdbx_strand_id
1 'polypeptide(L)' 'VTFHRRARTMRDLRSELDDVPGIGPGRRRTLLTSFGSVAGVRRATREDLAAVVGAKAADAVLAFFASRP' A
#
# COMPACT_ATOMS: atom_id res chain seq x y z
N VAL A 1 -7.29 -24.10 18.60
CA VAL A 1 -7.64 -22.65 18.67
C VAL A 1 -6.68 -21.87 17.76
N THR A 2 -6.94 -21.83 16.45
CA THR A 2 -5.99 -21.30 15.45
C THR A 2 -6.71 -20.49 14.37
N PHE A 3 -7.69 -19.66 14.73
CA PHE A 3 -8.47 -18.90 13.75
C PHE A 3 -8.56 -17.38 13.97
N HIS A 4 -7.82 -16.82 14.94
CA HIS A 4 -7.88 -15.37 15.24
C HIS A 4 -6.55 -14.61 15.12
N ARG A 5 -5.50 -15.19 14.51
CA ARG A 5 -4.25 -14.45 14.27
C ARG A 5 -4.28 -13.61 12.98
N ARG A 6 -5.09 -13.99 11.99
CA ARG A 6 -5.12 -13.35 10.66
C ARG A 6 -5.80 -11.97 10.64
N ALA A 7 -6.70 -11.71 11.59
CA ALA A 7 -7.46 -10.46 11.66
C ALA A 7 -6.64 -9.26 12.16
N ARG A 8 -5.56 -9.48 12.92
CA ARG A 8 -4.69 -8.39 13.40
C ARG A 8 -3.77 -7.85 12.31
N THR A 9 -3.11 -8.74 11.57
CA THR A 9 -2.22 -8.34 10.46
C THR A 9 -2.95 -7.54 9.38
N MET A 10 -4.21 -7.87 9.08
CA MET A 10 -5.01 -7.13 8.07
C MET A 10 -5.43 -5.72 8.50
N ARG A 11 -5.51 -5.44 9.81
CA ARG A 11 -5.78 -4.07 10.31
C ARG A 11 -4.52 -3.21 10.30
N ASP A 12 -3.38 -3.78 10.70
CA ASP A 12 -2.10 -3.07 10.69
C ASP A 12 -1.65 -2.71 9.27
N LEU A 13 -1.85 -3.62 8.31
CA LEU A 13 -1.49 -3.40 6.91
C LEU A 13 -2.21 -2.19 6.29
N ARG A 14 -3.49 -1.95 6.62
CA ARG A 14 -4.22 -0.77 6.10
C ARG A 14 -3.63 0.57 6.58
N SER A 15 -2.97 0.57 7.74
CA SER A 15 -2.35 1.75 8.35
C SER A 15 -1.06 2.15 7.66
N GLU A 16 -0.27 1.19 7.16
CA GLU A 16 1.03 1.50 6.54
C GLU A 16 0.89 2.38 5.29
N LEU A 17 -0.17 2.19 4.50
CA LEU A 17 -0.45 3.06 3.35
C LEU A 17 -0.99 4.44 3.74
N ASP A 18 -1.61 4.57 4.92
CA ASP A 18 -2.03 5.87 5.46
C ASP A 18 -0.83 6.70 5.94
N ASP A 19 0.23 6.04 6.40
CA ASP A 19 1.47 6.68 6.86
C ASP A 19 2.35 7.19 5.71
N VAL A 20 2.02 6.86 4.45
CA VAL A 20 2.82 7.29 3.29
C VAL A 20 2.59 8.80 3.03
N PRO A 21 3.62 9.64 3.15
CA PRO A 21 3.49 11.07 2.92
C PRO A 21 3.07 11.36 1.46
N GLY A 22 1.98 12.11 1.28
CA GLY A 22 1.47 12.45 -0.06
C GLY A 22 0.48 11.44 -0.67
N ILE A 23 0.22 10.32 0.01
CA ILE A 23 -0.86 9.39 -0.35
C ILE A 23 -2.09 9.71 0.51
N GLY A 24 -3.02 10.48 -0.09
CA GLY A 24 -4.31 10.73 0.51
C GLY A 24 -5.25 9.51 0.44
N PRO A 25 -6.38 9.55 1.17
CA PRO A 25 -7.35 8.45 1.24
C PRO A 25 -7.90 8.03 -0.12
N GLY A 26 -7.99 8.96 -1.08
CA GLY A 26 -8.40 8.66 -2.47
C GLY A 26 -7.41 7.75 -3.18
N ARG A 27 -6.11 8.12 -3.20
CA ARG A 27 -5.04 7.31 -3.81
C ARG A 27 -4.90 5.96 -3.13
N ARG A 28 -5.00 5.92 -1.79
CA ARG A 28 -4.99 4.67 -1.04
C ARG A 28 -6.12 3.74 -1.48
N ARG A 29 -7.36 4.25 -1.58
CA ARG A 29 -8.50 3.46 -2.03
C ARG A 29 -8.20 2.86 -3.41
N THR A 30 -7.72 3.68 -4.35
CA THR A 30 -7.40 3.21 -5.70
C THR A 30 -6.33 2.12 -5.67
N LEU A 31 -5.24 2.30 -4.92
CA LEU A 31 -4.19 1.29 -4.77
C LEU A 31 -4.73 -0.02 -4.18
N LEU A 32 -5.53 0.07 -3.11
CA LEU A 32 -6.13 -1.12 -2.51
C LEU A 32 -7.14 -1.81 -3.42
N THR A 33 -7.87 -1.06 -4.24
CA THR A 33 -8.82 -1.61 -5.22
C THR A 33 -8.09 -2.27 -6.39
N SER A 34 -7.02 -1.67 -6.91
CA SER A 34 -6.25 -2.22 -8.03
C SER A 34 -5.37 -3.41 -7.63
N PHE A 35 -4.71 -3.34 -6.48
CA PHE A 35 -3.74 -4.36 -6.04
C PHE A 35 -4.30 -5.31 -4.96
N GLY A 36 -5.51 -5.07 -4.47
CA GLY A 36 -6.23 -5.90 -3.50
C GLY A 36 -5.76 -5.79 -2.05
N SER A 37 -4.46 -5.58 -1.81
CA SER A 37 -3.87 -5.50 -0.47
C SER A 37 -2.60 -4.67 -0.46
N VAL A 38 -2.16 -4.24 0.72
CA VAL A 38 -0.87 -3.55 0.91
C VAL A 38 0.32 -4.42 0.49
N ALA A 39 0.25 -5.72 0.73
CA ALA A 39 1.24 -6.66 0.21
C ALA A 39 1.25 -6.69 -1.33
N GLY A 40 0.08 -6.53 -1.97
CA GLY A 40 -0.03 -6.36 -3.41
C GLY A 40 0.63 -5.08 -3.89
N VAL A 41 0.35 -3.96 -3.23
CA VAL A 41 1.00 -2.65 -3.50
C VAL A 41 2.52 -2.74 -3.33
N ARG A 42 3.01 -3.40 -2.28
CA ARG A 42 4.44 -3.57 -2.01
C ARG A 42 5.17 -4.41 -3.06
N ARG A 43 4.46 -5.33 -3.72
CA ARG A 43 4.99 -6.17 -4.82
C ARG A 43 4.80 -5.53 -6.19
N ALA A 44 3.94 -4.51 -6.31
CA ALA A 44 3.69 -3.83 -7.56
C ALA A 44 4.93 -3.07 -8.02
N THR A 45 5.09 -2.98 -9.34
CA THR A 45 6.20 -2.24 -9.94
C THR A 45 5.93 -0.74 -9.90
N ARG A 46 6.98 0.05 -10.14
CA ARG A 46 6.85 1.50 -10.30
C ARG A 46 5.87 1.84 -11.42
N GLU A 47 5.93 1.14 -12.56
CA GLU A 47 5.04 1.38 -13.69
C GLU A 47 3.58 1.13 -13.32
N ASP A 48 3.29 0.00 -12.65
CA ASP A 48 1.93 -0.35 -12.26
C ASP A 48 1.35 0.65 -11.27
N LEU A 49 2.13 1.05 -10.27
CA LEU A 49 1.72 2.07 -9.31
C LEU A 49 1.52 3.42 -10.00
N ALA A 50 2.41 3.81 -10.92
CA ALA A 50 2.32 5.08 -11.63
C ALA A 50 1.11 5.14 -12.55
N ALA A 51 0.72 4.03 -13.17
CA ALA A 51 -0.48 3.93 -13.99
C ALA A 51 -1.76 4.18 -13.19
N VAL A 52 -1.77 3.82 -11.90
CA VAL A 52 -2.96 3.90 -11.04
C VAL A 52 -3.05 5.23 -10.29
N VAL A 53 -1.94 5.73 -9.73
CA VAL A 53 -1.93 6.92 -8.87
C VAL A 53 -1.05 8.07 -9.35
N GLY A 54 -0.32 7.87 -10.46
CA GLY A 54 0.66 8.80 -11.02
C GLY A 54 2.08 8.56 -10.49
N ALA A 55 3.09 8.96 -11.28
CA ALA A 55 4.50 8.72 -10.99
C ALA A 55 4.94 9.24 -9.59
N LYS A 56 4.53 10.46 -9.22
CA LYS A 56 4.89 11.04 -7.91
C LYS A 56 4.39 10.22 -6.72
N ALA A 57 3.19 9.66 -6.84
CA ALA A 57 2.59 8.84 -5.79
C ALA A 57 3.23 7.44 -5.75
N ALA A 58 3.52 6.86 -6.92
CA ALA A 58 4.27 5.61 -7.02
C ALA A 58 5.64 5.70 -6.36
N ASP A 59 6.37 6.79 -6.63
CA ASP A 59 7.69 7.03 -6.04
C ASP A 59 7.62 7.19 -4.52
N ALA A 60 6.61 7.90 -4.00
CA ALA A 60 6.41 8.04 -2.55
C ALA A 60 6.14 6.70 -1.86
N VAL A 61 5.30 5.85 -2.47
CA VAL A 61 4.98 4.51 -1.96
C VAL A 61 6.22 3.62 -1.95
N LEU A 62 6.97 3.58 -3.06
CA LEU A 62 8.19 2.79 -3.16
C LEU A 62 9.26 3.27 -2.18
N ALA A 63 9.47 4.58 -2.05
CA ALA A 63 10.41 5.16 -1.11
C ALA A 63 10.06 4.81 0.34
N PHE A 64 8.77 4.88 0.70
CA PHE A 64 8.30 4.52 2.03
C PHE A 64 8.60 3.05 2.35
N PHE A 65 8.24 2.12 1.47
CA PHE A 65 8.49 0.70 1.67
C PHE A 65 9.98 0.31 1.54
N ALA A 66 10.78 1.06 0.78
CA ALA A 66 12.22 0.87 0.73
C ALA A 66 12.91 1.28 2.04
N SER A 67 12.35 2.27 2.76
CA SER A 67 12.90 2.76 4.02
C SER A 67 12.54 1.91 5.25
N ARG A 68 11.52 1.04 5.15
CA ARG A 68 11.04 0.17 6.24
C ARG A 68 11.13 -1.30 5.80
N PRO A 69 12.12 -2.07 6.27
CA PRO A 69 12.27 -3.50 5.91
C PRO A 69 11.14 -4.38 6.48
#